data_AF-A0A7C3SF42-F1
#
_entry.id   AF-A0A7C3SF42-F1
#
_cell.length_a   1.000
_cell.length_b   1.000
_cell.length_c   1.000
_cell.angle_alpha   90.00
_cell.angle_beta   90.00
_cell.angle_gamma   90.00
#
_symmetry.space_group_name_H-M   'P 1'
#
loop_
_entity.id
_entity.type
_entity.pdbx_description
1 polymer ?
#
loop_
_entity_poly.entity_id
_entity_poly.type
_entity_poly.pdbx_seq_one_letter_code
_entity_poly.pdbx_strand_id
1 'polypeptide(L)'
;MADTPSANKPEKQPNPDPKLEKPSGAGASAGKGSAAGAKPGAGTSSSSAAKPQTAKAASGPVQPSAKAVVQGAKPAEQKVTSAAASRPTKPAPSAPAPEMGEEEPRRGVSALFLLVPSWLISMVFHMVLLLILALWVIPEPDRSGLSRIVVPPPSKIEELEEIREEPLEQPLNVETPLDVVIAPDPTQVPEMPKADDMDAATTKVDLENFGLLQAPRSDLLARVGTFYGHGLEGRGKGKGQLLRAGGGNEASELAVAKALKWLAEHQMPNGGWNFNHTLAPSCKGQCRNPGTETEAWNAATGLALLPFLGAGQTHKEGKYKQTVARGLMFLVSRMQRSPQGGSLYEGGRGRMYSHGICAIALCEAYAMTKDRYLYEPAQAAVNFIVYAQDPVGGGWRYEPRQKGDTSVVGWQIMALKSAHLAYLQIPPITVKKASQFLDSVQSNSGANYGYTDPGAGPATTAIGLLCRMMLGWKRETPALERGVQWLSNQGPKINPGGGTANMYYNYYATQVLRHWEGELWDKWNVRMRDSLIQTQAKQGHEDGSWFFTGEHGTDVAGRLYCTAMATMIL
;
A
#
# COMPACT_ATOMS: atom_id res chain seq x y z
N MET A 1 51.15 -22.42 -54.76
CA MET A 1 51.37 -23.55 -53.84
C MET A 1 50.21 -23.48 -52.86
N ALA A 2 49.07 -24.07 -53.17
CA ALA A 2 48.78 -25.52 -53.21
C ALA A 2 48.48 -26.05 -51.79
N ASP A 3 47.31 -26.64 -51.47
CA ASP A 3 46.15 -26.92 -52.32
C ASP A 3 44.79 -26.90 -51.56
N THR A 4 43.70 -27.14 -52.30
CA THR A 4 42.29 -26.92 -51.92
C THR A 4 41.67 -27.90 -50.90
N PRO A 5 40.59 -27.51 -50.20
CA PRO A 5 39.78 -28.39 -49.36
C PRO A 5 38.83 -29.30 -50.16
N SER A 6 38.23 -30.29 -49.50
CA SER A 6 37.11 -31.07 -50.04
C SER A 6 36.16 -31.52 -48.90
N ALA A 7 34.92 -31.84 -49.26
CA ALA A 7 33.86 -32.24 -48.33
C ALA A 7 33.06 -33.42 -48.89
N ASN A 8 32.50 -34.28 -48.04
CA ASN A 8 31.36 -35.12 -48.45
C ASN A 8 30.46 -35.62 -47.31
N LYS A 9 29.27 -36.06 -47.72
CA LYS A 9 28.16 -36.70 -47.00
C LYS A 9 27.60 -37.78 -47.97
N PRO A 10 26.49 -38.50 -47.70
CA PRO A 10 25.81 -38.87 -46.44
C PRO A 10 25.59 -40.41 -46.34
N GLU A 11 24.88 -40.92 -45.33
CA GLU A 11 23.95 -42.06 -45.54
C GLU A 11 22.78 -42.13 -44.53
N LYS A 12 21.98 -43.21 -44.54
CA LYS A 12 20.56 -43.23 -44.12
C LYS A 12 20.21 -44.08 -42.87
N GLN A 13 19.08 -43.70 -42.28
CA GLN A 13 18.05 -44.47 -41.52
C GLN A 13 17.98 -46.00 -41.75
N PRO A 14 17.51 -46.80 -40.76
CA PRO A 14 16.11 -46.76 -40.28
C PRO A 14 15.83 -46.96 -38.77
N ASN A 15 14.54 -46.92 -38.40
CA ASN A 15 13.97 -47.14 -37.05
C ASN A 15 12.96 -48.31 -37.07
N PRO A 16 12.83 -49.09 -35.97
CA PRO A 16 11.50 -49.61 -35.60
C PRO A 16 11.20 -49.71 -34.06
N ASP A 17 9.97 -49.35 -33.71
CA ASP A 17 9.19 -49.84 -32.54
C ASP A 17 8.57 -51.24 -32.84
N PRO A 18 7.86 -52.00 -31.95
CA PRO A 18 7.27 -51.63 -30.63
C PRO A 18 7.30 -52.71 -29.48
N LYS A 19 6.78 -52.32 -28.28
CA LYS A 19 5.97 -53.09 -27.27
C LYS A 19 6.39 -54.50 -26.75
N LEU A 20 6.29 -54.67 -25.41
CA LEU A 20 5.72 -55.82 -24.61
C LEU A 20 5.80 -55.37 -23.12
N GLU A 21 4.78 -55.29 -22.26
CA GLU A 21 3.79 -56.25 -21.68
C GLU A 21 4.15 -56.81 -20.28
N LYS A 22 3.14 -57.35 -19.56
CA LYS A 22 3.17 -57.72 -18.13
C LYS A 22 3.47 -59.23 -17.91
N PRO A 23 3.61 -59.65 -16.64
CA PRO A 23 2.89 -60.84 -16.17
C PRO A 23 1.93 -60.55 -14.99
N SER A 24 1.07 -61.52 -14.64
CA SER A 24 0.04 -61.38 -13.59
C SER A 24 -0.43 -62.72 -12.99
N GLY A 25 -0.69 -62.76 -11.68
CA GLY A 25 -1.32 -63.89 -10.95
C GLY A 25 -0.34 -64.94 -10.41
N ALA A 26 -0.72 -65.85 -9.51
CA ALA A 26 -1.94 -65.98 -8.69
C ALA A 26 -1.75 -67.02 -7.54
N GLY A 27 -2.68 -67.08 -6.56
CA GLY A 27 -2.73 -68.08 -5.47
C GLY A 27 -2.15 -67.59 -4.12
N ALA A 28 -2.71 -67.78 -2.91
CA ALA A 28 -3.51 -68.86 -2.27
C ALA A 28 -2.64 -70.02 -1.71
N SER A 29 -2.82 -70.55 -0.48
CA SER A 29 -3.76 -70.23 0.64
C SER A 29 -3.28 -70.80 2.01
N ALA A 30 -4.13 -70.70 3.05
CA ALA A 30 -4.11 -71.37 4.37
C ALA A 30 -3.12 -70.87 5.47
N GLY A 31 -3.44 -70.98 6.77
CA GLY A 31 -4.76 -71.20 7.43
C GLY A 31 -4.77 -72.04 8.73
N LYS A 32 -5.67 -71.69 9.68
CA LYS A 32 -5.97 -72.33 11.00
C LYS A 32 -4.89 -72.13 12.08
N GLY A 33 -5.15 -72.19 13.40
CA GLY A 33 -6.37 -72.34 14.25
C GLY A 33 -5.94 -72.07 15.73
N SER A 34 -6.76 -71.80 16.77
CA SER A 34 -8.11 -72.21 17.20
C SER A 34 -8.71 -71.10 18.13
N ALA A 35 -10.03 -70.84 18.24
CA ALA A 35 -11.10 -71.56 19.00
C ALA A 35 -10.87 -71.62 20.54
N ALA A 36 -11.83 -71.40 21.45
CA ALA A 36 -13.26 -71.01 21.44
C ALA A 36 -13.63 -70.35 22.82
N GLY A 37 -14.81 -69.82 23.16
CA GLY A 37 -16.14 -69.72 22.51
C GLY A 37 -17.21 -69.10 23.47
N ALA A 38 -18.50 -69.41 23.24
CA ALA A 38 -19.69 -69.05 24.06
C ALA A 38 -20.29 -67.61 23.95
N LYS A 39 -21.57 -67.51 24.40
CA LYS A 39 -22.57 -66.42 24.30
C LYS A 39 -23.61 -66.65 25.44
N PRO A 40 -24.65 -65.79 25.70
CA PRO A 40 -25.00 -64.49 25.12
C PRO A 40 -25.30 -63.37 26.17
N GLY A 41 -25.61 -62.16 25.69
CA GLY A 41 -26.21 -61.05 26.46
C GLY A 41 -26.82 -60.01 25.52
N ALA A 42 -27.89 -59.32 25.91
CA ALA A 42 -28.67 -58.43 25.02
C ALA A 42 -28.33 -56.94 25.19
N GLY A 43 -28.50 -56.15 24.13
CA GLY A 43 -28.30 -54.68 24.14
C GLY A 43 -28.59 -54.02 22.79
N THR A 44 -29.76 -53.37 22.67
CA THR A 44 -30.22 -52.51 21.56
C THR A 44 -29.41 -51.20 21.47
N SER A 45 -29.31 -50.48 20.34
CA SER A 45 -29.67 -50.73 18.92
C SER A 45 -29.03 -49.65 18.04
N SER A 46 -28.65 -49.98 16.79
CA SER A 46 -28.03 -49.07 15.82
C SER A 46 -29.09 -48.26 15.01
N SER A 47 -28.77 -47.10 14.41
CA SER A 47 -28.41 -46.85 12.98
C SER A 47 -29.46 -47.32 11.93
N SER A 48 -29.49 -46.87 10.66
CA SER A 48 -28.55 -46.07 9.84
C SER A 48 -29.26 -45.41 8.63
N ALA A 49 -28.49 -44.67 7.84
CA ALA A 49 -28.89 -43.86 6.69
C ALA A 49 -29.17 -44.61 5.36
N ALA A 50 -29.82 -43.85 4.45
CA ALA A 50 -29.51 -43.66 3.01
C ALA A 50 -30.18 -44.49 1.86
N LYS A 51 -30.76 -43.71 0.91
CA LYS A 51 -30.79 -43.90 -0.58
C LYS A 51 -31.66 -45.05 -1.18
N PRO A 52 -31.90 -45.09 -2.52
CA PRO A 52 -32.15 -44.00 -3.50
C PRO A 52 -33.25 -44.31 -4.58
N GLN A 53 -33.59 -43.33 -5.46
CA GLN A 53 -34.04 -43.49 -6.88
C GLN A 53 -35.38 -44.23 -7.22
N THR A 54 -36.14 -44.03 -8.32
CA THR A 54 -36.48 -42.90 -9.25
C THR A 54 -37.62 -43.34 -10.22
N ALA A 55 -38.44 -42.39 -10.72
CA ALA A 55 -39.09 -42.30 -12.07
C ALA A 55 -40.65 -42.43 -12.25
N LYS A 56 -41.23 -41.43 -12.98
CA LYS A 56 -42.42 -41.39 -13.91
C LYS A 56 -43.76 -42.08 -13.51
N ALA A 57 -44.98 -41.57 -13.74
CA ALA A 57 -45.60 -40.30 -14.21
C ALA A 57 -47.15 -40.41 -13.92
N ALA A 58 -48.18 -39.70 -14.46
CA ALA A 58 -48.41 -38.65 -15.48
C ALA A 58 -49.84 -37.99 -15.32
N SER A 59 -50.16 -36.96 -16.13
CA SER A 59 -51.52 -36.42 -16.49
C SER A 59 -52.50 -35.84 -15.43
N GLY A 60 -53.24 -34.77 -15.79
CA GLY A 60 -54.43 -34.21 -15.09
C GLY A 60 -55.67 -34.24 -16.03
N PRO A 61 -56.57 -33.22 -16.11
CA PRO A 61 -56.90 -32.08 -15.22
C PRO A 61 -58.45 -31.88 -14.99
N VAL A 62 -58.90 -30.97 -14.10
CA VAL A 62 -60.33 -30.53 -13.98
C VAL A 62 -60.47 -29.03 -13.60
N GLN A 63 -61.54 -28.37 -14.05
CA GLN A 63 -62.00 -27.00 -13.72
C GLN A 63 -63.53 -27.02 -13.46
N PRO A 64 -64.15 -25.98 -12.84
CA PRO A 64 -65.20 -25.24 -13.56
C PRO A 64 -65.27 -23.72 -13.25
N SER A 65 -66.21 -22.99 -13.88
CA SER A 65 -66.23 -21.52 -13.95
C SER A 65 -67.61 -20.89 -14.27
N ALA A 66 -67.79 -19.58 -13.96
CA ALA A 66 -68.84 -18.66 -14.46
C ALA A 66 -68.33 -17.19 -14.30
N LYS A 67 -68.21 -16.33 -15.33
CA LYS A 67 -69.23 -15.58 -16.14
C LYS A 67 -69.88 -14.40 -15.38
N ALA A 68 -70.13 -13.21 -15.96
CA ALA A 68 -70.20 -12.80 -17.39
C ALA A 68 -69.63 -11.36 -17.67
N VAL A 69 -69.92 -10.79 -18.85
CA VAL A 69 -69.35 -9.56 -19.46
C VAL A 69 -70.46 -8.74 -20.16
N VAL A 70 -70.32 -7.40 -20.29
CA VAL A 70 -70.84 -6.57 -21.43
C VAL A 70 -70.27 -5.12 -21.39
N GLN A 71 -70.42 -4.37 -22.50
CA GLN A 71 -69.82 -3.06 -22.82
C GLN A 71 -70.85 -1.90 -22.78
N GLY A 72 -70.41 -0.62 -22.86
CA GLY A 72 -71.19 0.39 -23.60
C GLY A 72 -71.21 1.88 -23.15
N ALA A 73 -70.64 2.75 -24.00
CA ALA A 73 -71.09 4.11 -24.38
C ALA A 73 -71.16 5.31 -23.36
N LYS A 74 -71.16 6.53 -23.96
CA LYS A 74 -71.43 7.84 -23.33
C LYS A 74 -72.92 8.22 -23.46
N PRO A 75 -73.40 9.29 -22.79
CA PRO A 75 -73.80 10.49 -23.57
C PRO A 75 -73.39 11.84 -22.91
N ALA A 76 -73.90 12.95 -23.47
CA ALA A 76 -73.86 14.34 -22.96
C ALA A 76 -75.13 15.06 -23.53
N GLU A 77 -75.47 16.34 -23.29
CA GLU A 77 -74.82 17.53 -22.70
C GLU A 77 -75.95 18.51 -22.30
N GLN A 78 -75.81 19.37 -21.26
CA GLN A 78 -76.46 20.70 -21.25
C GLN A 78 -76.05 21.65 -20.08
N LYS A 79 -75.10 22.55 -20.38
CA LYS A 79 -75.30 24.02 -20.50
C LYS A 79 -76.16 24.77 -19.47
N VAL A 80 -75.53 25.65 -18.68
CA VAL A 80 -76.11 26.90 -18.12
C VAL A 80 -75.11 28.06 -18.29
N THR A 81 -75.64 29.28 -18.48
CA THR A 81 -74.98 30.57 -18.79
C THR A 81 -74.75 31.43 -17.51
N SER A 82 -73.97 32.52 -17.45
CA SER A 82 -72.91 33.14 -18.28
C SER A 82 -72.33 34.38 -17.58
N ALA A 83 -71.04 34.70 -17.72
CA ALA A 83 -70.47 36.04 -17.43
C ALA A 83 -69.13 36.28 -18.18
N ALA A 84 -68.81 37.54 -18.46
CA ALA A 84 -67.58 38.04 -19.13
C ALA A 84 -66.81 38.97 -18.16
N ALA A 85 -65.53 39.36 -18.31
CA ALA A 85 -64.33 38.89 -19.05
C ALA A 85 -63.11 39.63 -18.38
N SER A 86 -61.89 39.90 -18.89
CA SER A 86 -61.18 39.87 -20.19
C SER A 86 -59.65 39.81 -19.95
N ARG A 87 -58.84 39.51 -20.98
CA ARG A 87 -57.38 39.78 -21.01
C ARG A 87 -56.87 39.98 -22.45
N PRO A 88 -55.92 40.90 -22.73
CA PRO A 88 -55.40 41.16 -24.09
C PRO A 88 -54.22 40.25 -24.50
N THR A 89 -53.91 40.25 -25.80
CA THR A 89 -52.95 39.35 -26.49
C THR A 89 -51.76 40.08 -27.14
N LYS A 90 -50.74 39.32 -27.59
CA LYS A 90 -49.60 39.82 -28.40
C LYS A 90 -49.91 39.81 -29.91
N PRO A 91 -49.31 40.74 -30.70
CA PRO A 91 -49.16 40.62 -32.16
C PRO A 91 -47.77 40.11 -32.59
N ALA A 92 -47.57 39.95 -33.91
CA ALA A 92 -46.37 39.43 -34.60
C ALA A 92 -46.03 40.32 -35.85
N PRO A 93 -44.93 40.08 -36.60
CA PRO A 93 -44.18 41.15 -37.32
C PRO A 93 -44.51 41.36 -38.82
N SER A 94 -43.89 42.38 -39.41
CA SER A 94 -43.90 42.75 -40.85
C SER A 94 -42.48 43.09 -41.38
N ALA A 95 -42.35 43.36 -42.68
CA ALA A 95 -41.09 43.48 -43.46
C ALA A 95 -41.33 44.27 -44.79
N PRO A 96 -40.34 44.55 -45.67
CA PRO A 96 -38.91 44.93 -45.49
C PRO A 96 -38.45 46.13 -46.40
N ALA A 97 -37.12 46.40 -46.45
CA ALA A 97 -36.34 47.14 -47.48
C ALA A 97 -36.41 48.70 -47.47
N PRO A 98 -35.45 49.43 -48.11
CA PRO A 98 -34.27 49.00 -48.88
C PRO A 98 -32.90 49.50 -48.35
N GLU A 99 -31.81 49.22 -49.08
CA GLU A 99 -30.44 49.71 -48.83
C GLU A 99 -30.13 51.05 -49.53
N MET A 100 -29.29 51.88 -48.89
CA MET A 100 -28.15 52.61 -49.47
C MET A 100 -27.12 52.82 -48.33
N GLY A 101 -25.84 53.07 -48.64
CA GLY A 101 -24.82 53.27 -47.60
C GLY A 101 -23.75 54.29 -48.02
N GLU A 102 -22.94 54.75 -47.06
CA GLU A 102 -21.67 55.46 -47.31
C GLU A 102 -20.77 55.53 -46.05
N GLU A 103 -19.45 55.61 -46.31
CA GLU A 103 -18.29 56.03 -45.48
C GLU A 103 -18.03 55.50 -44.03
N GLU A 104 -16.81 54.94 -43.84
CA GLU A 104 -16.14 54.84 -42.53
C GLU A 104 -15.31 56.12 -42.20
N PRO A 105 -15.46 56.70 -41.00
CA PRO A 105 -14.47 57.64 -40.45
C PRO A 105 -13.41 56.92 -39.60
N ARG A 106 -12.22 56.70 -40.17
CA ARG A 106 -11.03 56.17 -39.46
C ARG A 106 -10.76 56.93 -38.15
N ARG A 107 -10.92 56.28 -36.99
CA ARG A 107 -10.55 56.85 -35.68
C ARG A 107 -9.25 56.25 -35.15
N GLY A 108 -8.25 57.11 -34.94
CA GLY A 108 -6.92 56.73 -34.49
C GLY A 108 -6.81 56.36 -33.00
N VAL A 109 -5.63 55.85 -32.64
CA VAL A 109 -5.30 55.23 -31.34
C VAL A 109 -5.49 56.16 -30.12
N SER A 110 -5.57 57.48 -30.32
CA SER A 110 -5.68 58.50 -29.28
C SER A 110 -6.97 58.45 -28.44
N ALA A 111 -8.01 57.72 -28.87
CA ALA A 111 -9.30 57.70 -28.18
C ALA A 111 -9.32 56.86 -26.88
N LEU A 112 -8.34 55.98 -26.66
CA LEU A 112 -8.38 55.00 -25.55
C LEU A 112 -8.10 55.62 -24.16
N PHE A 113 -7.41 56.76 -24.10
CA PHE A 113 -6.94 57.36 -22.85
C PHE A 113 -8.00 58.10 -22.03
N LEU A 114 -9.20 58.34 -22.57
CA LEU A 114 -10.29 59.06 -21.91
C LEU A 114 -11.33 58.15 -21.22
N LEU A 115 -11.14 56.82 -21.28
CA LEU A 115 -12.06 55.83 -20.71
C LEU A 115 -11.46 55.00 -19.57
N VAL A 116 -10.22 55.26 -19.17
CA VAL A 116 -9.55 54.54 -18.09
C VAL A 116 -9.75 55.27 -16.76
N PRO A 117 -10.35 54.63 -15.72
CA PRO A 117 -10.46 55.23 -14.40
C PRO A 117 -9.09 55.55 -13.79
N SER A 118 -8.97 56.70 -13.14
CA SER A 118 -7.73 57.16 -12.50
C SER A 118 -7.17 56.18 -11.46
N TRP A 119 -8.02 55.39 -10.80
CA TRP A 119 -7.60 54.34 -9.87
C TRP A 119 -6.83 53.21 -10.56
N LEU A 120 -7.15 52.87 -11.82
CA LEU A 120 -6.46 51.80 -12.56
C LEU A 120 -5.09 52.28 -13.03
N ILE A 121 -4.98 53.53 -13.47
CA ILE A 121 -3.69 54.17 -13.80
C ILE A 121 -2.79 54.20 -12.56
N SER A 122 -3.35 54.59 -11.41
CA SER A 122 -2.64 54.57 -10.12
C SER A 122 -2.21 53.15 -9.72
N MET A 123 -3.08 52.14 -9.86
CA MET A 123 -2.75 50.75 -9.57
C MET A 123 -1.57 50.25 -10.41
N VAL A 124 -1.59 50.48 -11.72
CA VAL A 124 -0.51 50.06 -12.63
C VAL A 124 0.80 50.79 -12.28
N PHE A 125 0.75 52.09 -12.00
CA PHE A 125 1.93 52.86 -11.56
C PHE A 125 2.56 52.29 -10.28
N HIS A 126 1.75 52.03 -9.24
CA HIS A 126 2.24 51.45 -7.98
C HIS A 126 2.76 50.01 -8.16
N MET A 127 2.13 49.20 -9.01
CA MET A 127 2.61 47.85 -9.32
C MET A 127 4.00 47.88 -9.99
N VAL A 128 4.21 48.80 -10.95
CA VAL A 128 5.52 48.99 -11.61
C VAL A 128 6.56 49.53 -10.62
N LEU A 129 6.20 50.48 -9.76
CA LEU A 129 7.09 51.03 -8.73
C LEU A 129 7.54 49.95 -7.73
N LEU A 130 6.64 49.07 -7.29
CA LEU A 130 6.97 47.94 -6.42
C LEU A 130 7.86 46.90 -7.13
N LEU A 131 7.68 46.68 -8.44
CA LEU A 131 8.57 45.83 -9.25
C LEU A 131 9.98 46.40 -9.35
N ILE A 132 10.11 47.71 -9.56
CA ILE A 132 11.41 48.40 -9.60
C ILE A 132 12.10 48.34 -8.23
N LEU A 133 11.37 48.59 -7.14
CA LEU A 133 11.90 48.46 -5.78
C LEU A 133 12.32 47.03 -5.45
N ALA A 134 11.54 46.02 -5.85
CA ALA A 134 11.91 44.62 -5.66
C ALA A 134 13.20 44.24 -6.41
N LEU A 135 13.39 44.74 -7.63
CA LEU A 135 14.62 44.54 -8.41
C LEU A 135 15.82 45.31 -7.84
N TRP A 136 15.59 46.41 -7.12
CA TRP A 136 16.66 47.22 -6.50
C TRP A 136 17.11 46.70 -5.11
N VAL A 137 16.25 45.96 -4.42
CA VAL A 137 16.51 45.42 -3.06
C VAL A 137 17.16 44.02 -3.08
N ILE A 138 17.25 43.35 -4.24
CA ILE A 138 17.95 42.07 -4.39
C ILE A 138 19.43 42.33 -4.70
N PRO A 139 20.38 42.03 -3.77
CA PRO A 139 21.79 42.02 -4.11
C PRO A 139 22.10 40.84 -5.05
N GLU A 140 23.01 41.03 -6.01
CA GLU A 140 23.45 39.93 -6.89
C GLU A 140 24.14 38.82 -6.07
N PRO A 141 23.84 37.54 -6.33
CA PRO A 141 24.55 36.44 -5.69
C PRO A 141 25.98 36.35 -6.21
N ASP A 142 26.95 36.33 -5.30
CA ASP A 142 28.38 36.20 -5.60
C ASP A 142 28.67 35.01 -6.53
N ARG A 143 29.41 35.27 -7.63
CA ARG A 143 29.80 34.29 -8.65
C ARG A 143 31.29 33.91 -8.60
N SER A 144 32.00 34.24 -7.53
CA SER A 144 33.38 33.81 -7.29
C SER A 144 33.46 32.35 -6.81
N GLY A 145 33.39 31.37 -7.73
CA GLY A 145 33.52 29.96 -7.34
C GLY A 145 33.70 28.89 -8.43
N LEU A 146 33.40 29.17 -9.70
CA LEU A 146 33.54 28.17 -10.78
C LEU A 146 34.90 28.27 -11.48
N SER A 147 35.89 27.58 -10.90
CA SER A 147 37.15 27.32 -11.57
C SER A 147 36.94 26.47 -12.83
N ARG A 148 37.42 27.01 -13.95
CA ARG A 148 37.33 26.50 -15.31
C ARG A 148 38.05 25.16 -15.48
N ILE A 149 37.33 24.03 -15.39
CA ILE A 149 37.81 22.74 -15.90
C ILE A 149 37.42 22.63 -17.38
N VAL A 150 38.42 22.55 -18.25
CA VAL A 150 38.24 22.26 -19.68
C VAL A 150 38.30 20.76 -19.89
N VAL A 151 37.33 20.18 -20.60
CA VAL A 151 37.35 18.78 -21.05
C VAL A 151 37.23 18.76 -22.58
N PRO A 152 38.18 18.16 -23.32
CA PRO A 152 38.15 18.08 -24.78
C PRO A 152 37.10 17.05 -25.29
N PRO A 153 36.70 17.13 -26.57
CA PRO A 153 35.71 16.22 -27.16
C PRO A 153 36.22 14.77 -27.29
N PRO A 154 35.32 13.77 -27.38
CA PRO A 154 35.68 12.36 -27.24
C PRO A 154 36.26 11.75 -28.53
N SER A 155 37.27 10.90 -28.36
CA SER A 155 37.78 10.01 -29.41
C SER A 155 38.03 8.61 -28.84
N LYS A 156 37.51 7.59 -29.52
CA LYS A 156 37.86 6.15 -29.46
C LYS A 156 38.43 5.58 -28.15
N ILE A 157 37.69 4.64 -27.55
CA ILE A 157 38.30 3.59 -26.74
C ILE A 157 38.57 2.41 -27.68
N GLU A 158 39.85 2.19 -28.00
CA GLU A 158 40.37 0.90 -28.47
C GLU A 158 40.91 0.13 -27.24
N GLU A 159 41.09 -1.18 -27.36
CA GLU A 159 41.37 -2.09 -26.24
C GLU A 159 42.80 -1.91 -25.66
N LEU A 160 43.01 -2.27 -24.39
CA LEU A 160 44.08 -3.19 -23.93
C LEU A 160 44.14 -3.36 -22.39
N GLU A 161 44.37 -4.62 -21.98
CA GLU A 161 45.17 -5.14 -20.84
C GLU A 161 45.27 -4.35 -19.52
N GLU A 162 44.81 -4.90 -18.39
CA GLU A 162 45.46 -5.96 -17.57
C GLU A 162 46.59 -5.42 -16.67
N ILE A 163 46.28 -5.29 -15.37
CA ILE A 163 47.27 -5.28 -14.29
C ILE A 163 46.78 -6.24 -13.21
N ARG A 164 47.61 -7.22 -12.86
CA ARG A 164 47.40 -8.20 -11.80
C ARG A 164 48.63 -8.23 -10.90
N GLU A 165 48.49 -7.81 -9.65
CA GLU A 165 49.43 -8.11 -8.57
C GLU A 165 48.67 -8.50 -7.29
N GLU A 166 49.40 -9.02 -6.30
CA GLU A 166 48.92 -10.06 -5.37
C GLU A 166 48.73 -9.59 -3.90
N PRO A 167 48.12 -10.42 -3.01
CA PRO A 167 47.54 -9.92 -1.76
C PRO A 167 48.52 -9.78 -0.60
N LEU A 168 48.14 -8.94 0.37
CA LEU A 168 48.78 -8.87 1.69
C LEU A 168 47.89 -9.49 2.76
N GLU A 169 48.28 -10.67 3.24
CA GLU A 169 47.81 -11.21 4.51
C GLU A 169 48.64 -10.65 5.67
N GLN A 170 47.99 -10.29 6.78
CA GLN A 170 48.36 -10.78 8.11
C GLN A 170 47.24 -10.51 9.14
N PRO A 171 47.08 -11.36 10.18
CA PRO A 171 45.94 -11.30 11.08
C PRO A 171 46.18 -10.36 12.28
N LEU A 172 45.13 -9.68 12.73
CA LEU A 172 45.11 -9.06 14.05
C LEU A 172 44.25 -9.90 14.99
N ASN A 173 44.89 -10.68 15.86
CA ASN A 173 44.21 -11.39 16.94
C ASN A 173 43.90 -10.42 18.09
N VAL A 174 42.65 -10.37 18.55
CA VAL A 174 42.26 -9.64 19.75
C VAL A 174 41.29 -10.49 20.56
N GLU A 175 41.85 -11.31 21.45
CA GLU A 175 41.11 -11.89 22.55
C GLU A 175 41.02 -10.87 23.69
N THR A 176 39.84 -10.66 24.24
CA THR A 176 39.63 -10.20 25.63
C THR A 176 38.23 -10.63 26.07
N PRO A 177 38.02 -10.96 27.35
CA PRO A 177 36.88 -11.76 27.80
C PRO A 177 35.56 -10.97 27.89
N LEU A 178 34.45 -11.71 27.83
CA LEU A 178 33.10 -11.18 28.03
C LEU A 178 32.71 -11.31 29.52
N ASP A 179 32.75 -10.21 30.27
CA ASP A 179 32.31 -10.21 31.67
C ASP A 179 30.81 -10.50 31.80
N VAL A 180 30.48 -11.58 32.50
CA VAL A 180 29.10 -12.01 32.76
C VAL A 180 28.60 -11.35 34.04
N VAL A 181 27.93 -10.20 33.91
CA VAL A 181 27.24 -9.55 35.03
C VAL A 181 25.96 -10.33 35.35
N ILE A 182 26.06 -11.22 36.34
CA ILE A 182 24.91 -11.89 36.96
C ILE A 182 24.14 -10.85 37.77
N ALA A 183 22.86 -10.62 37.44
CA ALA A 183 21.96 -9.82 38.27
C ALA A 183 21.42 -10.68 39.43
N PRO A 184 21.55 -10.26 40.70
CA PRO A 184 20.96 -10.96 41.84
C PRO A 184 19.46 -10.63 41.97
N ASP A 185 18.69 -11.62 42.44
CA ASP A 185 17.34 -11.42 43.00
C ASP A 185 17.44 -10.83 44.42
N PRO A 186 16.61 -9.83 44.76
CA PRO A 186 16.26 -9.57 46.15
C PRO A 186 14.74 -9.51 46.36
N THR A 187 14.16 -10.63 46.79
CA THR A 187 12.87 -10.65 47.48
C THR A 187 13.02 -10.08 48.90
N GLN A 188 12.68 -8.79 49.10
CA GLN A 188 12.13 -8.29 50.37
C GLN A 188 11.55 -6.87 50.27
N VAL A 189 10.52 -6.59 51.08
CA VAL A 189 9.72 -5.35 51.06
C VAL A 189 9.86 -4.61 52.39
N PRO A 190 10.13 -3.29 52.37
CA PRO A 190 9.70 -2.35 53.41
C PRO A 190 8.44 -1.58 52.96
N GLU A 191 7.59 -1.20 53.90
CA GLU A 191 6.23 -0.69 53.66
C GLU A 191 6.04 0.79 54.09
N MET A 192 5.10 1.47 53.41
CA MET A 192 4.50 2.78 53.78
C MET A 192 5.41 4.04 53.64
N PRO A 193 4.84 5.27 53.66
CA PRO A 193 3.45 5.67 53.96
C PRO A 193 2.55 5.95 52.74
N LYS A 194 1.23 5.91 52.98
CA LYS A 194 0.23 6.54 52.10
C LYS A 194 0.22 8.06 52.29
N ALA A 195 -0.17 8.76 51.24
CA ALA A 195 -0.82 10.07 51.32
C ALA A 195 -2.04 10.02 50.40
N ASP A 196 -3.23 10.26 50.96
CA ASP A 196 -4.49 10.15 50.23
C ASP A 196 -4.85 11.46 49.50
N ASP A 197 -5.69 11.33 48.46
CA ASP A 197 -6.55 12.34 47.84
C ASP A 197 -5.98 13.74 47.51
N MET A 198 -5.54 13.88 46.25
CA MET A 198 -5.92 15.05 45.44
C MET A 198 -6.50 14.59 44.10
N ASP A 199 -7.78 14.91 43.89
CA ASP A 199 -8.54 14.55 42.69
C ASP A 199 -8.05 15.33 41.46
N ALA A 200 -7.21 14.68 40.65
CA ALA A 200 -6.62 15.23 39.44
C ALA A 200 -7.36 14.71 38.21
N ALA A 201 -8.40 15.42 37.80
CA ALA A 201 -9.29 15.04 36.71
C ALA A 201 -8.54 14.57 35.45
N THR A 202 -8.98 13.44 34.87
CA THR A 202 -8.40 12.85 33.65
C THR A 202 -8.61 13.76 32.45
N THR A 203 -7.67 14.68 32.27
CA THR A 203 -7.65 15.62 31.14
C THR A 203 -7.31 14.84 29.86
N LYS A 204 -8.33 14.26 29.25
CA LYS A 204 -8.31 13.86 27.85
C LYS A 204 -8.10 15.13 27.04
N VAL A 205 -6.88 15.38 26.62
CA VAL A 205 -6.58 16.47 25.70
C VAL A 205 -7.08 16.05 24.32
N ASP A 206 -8.31 16.43 23.98
CA ASP A 206 -8.84 16.29 22.63
C ASP A 206 -8.07 17.22 21.68
N LEU A 207 -6.97 16.70 21.15
CA LEU A 207 -6.03 17.41 20.27
C LEU A 207 -6.61 17.76 18.88
N GLU A 208 -7.90 17.49 18.62
CA GLU A 208 -8.60 17.80 17.35
C GLU A 208 -8.49 19.29 16.92
N ASN A 209 -8.22 20.23 17.84
CA ASN A 209 -8.25 21.67 17.55
C ASN A 209 -6.88 22.39 17.48
N PHE A 210 -5.76 21.78 17.88
CA PHE A 210 -4.48 22.52 17.93
C PHE A 210 -3.86 22.80 16.54
N GLY A 211 -4.31 22.10 15.49
CA GLY A 211 -3.84 22.28 14.11
C GLY A 211 -4.46 23.44 13.33
N LEU A 212 -5.51 24.09 13.84
CA LEU A 212 -6.28 25.11 13.08
C LEU A 212 -5.80 26.55 13.28
N LEU A 213 -4.84 26.82 14.18
CA LEU A 213 -4.44 28.18 14.57
C LEU A 213 -3.32 28.80 13.71
N GLN A 214 -2.81 28.11 12.69
CA GLN A 214 -1.84 28.65 11.73
C GLN A 214 -2.28 28.59 10.26
N ALA A 215 -3.51 28.14 9.97
CA ALA A 215 -4.07 28.21 8.62
C ALA A 215 -4.64 29.62 8.33
N PRO A 216 -4.38 30.22 7.14
CA PRO A 216 -5.00 31.47 6.76
C PRO A 216 -6.52 31.31 6.61
N ARG A 217 -7.29 32.30 7.09
CA ARG A 217 -8.75 32.22 7.34
C ARG A 217 -9.66 32.10 6.10
N SER A 218 -9.11 31.83 4.91
CA SER A 218 -9.88 31.66 3.66
C SER A 218 -10.23 30.20 3.33
N ASP A 219 -9.62 29.22 4.00
CA ASP A 219 -9.57 27.85 3.48
C ASP A 219 -10.68 26.89 3.98
N LEU A 220 -11.94 27.30 3.80
CA LEU A 220 -13.10 26.44 4.06
C LEU A 220 -13.33 25.37 2.95
N LEU A 221 -12.61 25.46 1.83
CA LEU A 221 -12.76 24.57 0.67
C LEU A 221 -11.72 23.43 0.62
N ALA A 222 -10.50 23.57 1.16
CA ALA A 222 -9.55 22.44 1.22
C ALA A 222 -9.98 21.30 2.16
N ARG A 223 -11.04 21.49 2.97
CA ARG A 223 -11.69 20.38 3.71
C ARG A 223 -12.17 19.23 2.80
N VAL A 224 -12.26 19.44 1.49
CA VAL A 224 -12.52 18.38 0.49
C VAL A 224 -11.21 17.99 -0.23
N GLY A 225 -10.52 16.98 0.29
CA GLY A 225 -9.31 16.42 -0.33
C GLY A 225 -8.04 16.46 0.53
N THR A 226 -8.17 16.51 1.86
CA THR A 226 -7.06 16.36 2.82
C THR A 226 -7.01 14.96 3.43
N PHE A 227 -5.83 14.55 3.89
CA PHE A 227 -5.66 13.33 4.70
C PHE A 227 -5.92 13.63 6.19
N TYR A 228 -6.42 12.65 6.93
CA TYR A 228 -6.77 12.80 8.36
C TYR A 228 -6.03 11.79 9.25
N GLY A 229 -5.97 12.06 10.55
CA GLY A 229 -5.40 11.17 11.57
C GLY A 229 -3.88 11.24 11.76
N HIS A 230 -3.43 10.79 12.93
CA HIS A 230 -2.03 10.72 13.33
C HIS A 230 -1.39 9.37 12.92
N GLY A 231 -0.05 9.26 12.88
CA GLY A 231 0.60 8.04 12.37
C GLY A 231 2.07 7.78 12.69
N LEU A 232 2.77 8.69 13.40
CA LEU A 232 4.21 8.53 13.72
C LEU A 232 4.53 8.56 15.22
N GLU A 233 3.57 8.90 16.08
CA GLU A 233 3.79 9.08 17.53
C GLU A 233 4.26 7.80 18.25
N GLY A 234 3.85 6.62 17.76
CA GLY A 234 4.34 5.32 18.27
C GLY A 234 5.82 5.03 17.99
N ARG A 235 6.52 5.86 17.20
CA ARG A 235 7.85 5.56 16.64
C ARG A 235 9.00 6.35 17.31
N GLY A 236 8.81 6.84 18.53
CA GLY A 236 9.77 7.68 19.24
C GLY A 236 9.77 7.51 20.77
N LYS A 237 10.20 8.55 21.49
CA LYS A 237 10.17 8.62 22.96
C LYS A 237 8.71 8.63 23.43
N GLY A 238 8.19 7.43 23.71
CA GLY A 238 6.76 7.15 23.97
C GLY A 238 6.30 5.76 23.50
N LYS A 239 7.04 5.13 22.57
CA LYS A 239 6.76 3.80 22.00
C LYS A 239 6.33 2.76 23.05
N GLY A 240 7.10 2.59 24.12
CA GLY A 240 6.86 1.57 25.14
C GLY A 240 5.61 1.75 26.01
N GLN A 241 4.94 2.91 25.94
CA GLN A 241 3.62 3.14 26.56
C GLN A 241 2.50 2.94 25.53
N LEU A 242 2.65 3.52 24.33
CA LEU A 242 1.68 3.38 23.23
C LEU A 242 1.54 1.93 22.73
N LEU A 243 2.61 1.14 22.75
CA LEU A 243 2.56 -0.29 22.45
C LEU A 243 1.78 -1.07 23.50
N ARG A 244 2.05 -0.84 24.80
CA ARG A 244 1.33 -1.53 25.88
C ARG A 244 -0.16 -1.19 25.86
N ALA A 245 -0.50 0.08 25.62
CA ALA A 245 -1.89 0.51 25.39
C ALA A 245 -2.51 -0.14 24.12
N GLY A 246 -1.70 -0.38 23.08
CA GLY A 246 -2.11 -1.11 21.88
C GLY A 246 -2.12 -2.64 22.01
N GLY A 247 -1.81 -3.22 23.17
CA GLY A 247 -1.77 -4.68 23.39
C GLY A 247 -0.46 -5.38 22.95
N GLY A 248 0.61 -4.63 22.68
CA GLY A 248 1.96 -5.18 22.55
C GLY A 248 2.54 -5.60 23.91
N ASN A 249 3.38 -6.62 23.92
CA ASN A 249 4.00 -7.18 25.13
C ASN A 249 5.51 -7.43 24.94
N GLU A 250 6.19 -7.89 25.99
CA GLU A 250 7.64 -8.11 25.95
C GLU A 250 8.06 -9.18 24.93
N ALA A 251 7.20 -10.18 24.69
CA ALA A 251 7.44 -11.21 23.69
C ALA A 251 7.27 -10.69 22.25
N SER A 252 6.34 -9.75 21.98
CA SER A 252 6.24 -9.10 20.68
C SER A 252 7.40 -8.13 20.44
N GLU A 253 7.81 -7.35 21.43
CA GLU A 253 8.99 -6.47 21.32
C GLU A 253 10.29 -7.26 21.15
N LEU A 254 10.45 -8.40 21.82
CA LEU A 254 11.57 -9.32 21.60
C LEU A 254 11.54 -9.93 20.18
N ALA A 255 10.36 -10.31 19.69
CA ALA A 255 10.20 -10.81 18.33
C ALA A 255 10.58 -9.73 17.29
N VAL A 256 10.12 -8.49 17.45
CA VAL A 256 10.53 -7.34 16.63
C VAL A 256 12.03 -7.10 16.72
N ALA A 257 12.62 -7.08 17.92
CA ALA A 257 14.05 -6.86 18.12
C ALA A 257 14.93 -7.93 17.41
N LYS A 258 14.52 -9.21 17.46
CA LYS A 258 15.13 -10.31 16.71
C LYS A 258 14.96 -10.13 15.20
N ALA A 259 13.78 -9.72 14.73
CA ALA A 259 13.53 -9.54 13.30
C ALA A 259 14.33 -8.38 12.70
N LEU A 260 14.48 -7.26 13.43
CA LEU A 260 15.36 -6.15 13.01
C LEU A 260 16.83 -6.56 12.99
N LYS A 261 17.27 -7.43 13.91
CA LYS A 261 18.61 -8.03 13.88
C LYS A 261 18.78 -8.86 12.59
N TRP A 262 17.85 -9.78 12.32
CA TRP A 262 17.87 -10.62 11.12
C TRP A 262 17.89 -9.79 9.83
N LEU A 263 17.03 -8.76 9.74
CA LEU A 263 17.01 -7.83 8.60
C LEU A 263 18.33 -7.09 8.44
N ALA A 264 18.95 -6.62 9.54
CA ALA A 264 20.23 -5.91 9.48
C ALA A 264 21.38 -6.83 9.06
N GLU A 265 21.35 -8.10 9.46
CA GLU A 265 22.32 -9.12 9.06
C GLU A 265 22.18 -9.46 7.57
N HIS A 266 20.99 -9.40 6.96
CA HIS A 266 20.76 -9.71 5.54
C HIS A 266 20.86 -8.49 4.59
N GLN A 267 21.44 -7.38 5.02
CA GLN A 267 21.72 -6.23 4.14
C GLN A 267 22.89 -6.54 3.19
N MET A 268 22.75 -6.19 1.92
CA MET A 268 23.81 -6.34 0.90
C MET A 268 24.90 -5.26 1.06
N PRO A 269 26.15 -5.49 0.57
CA PRO A 269 27.23 -4.51 0.66
C PRO A 269 26.92 -3.15 0.02
N ASN A 270 26.06 -3.12 -1.01
CA ASN A 270 25.59 -1.90 -1.68
C ASN A 270 24.52 -1.12 -0.87
N GLY A 271 24.13 -1.61 0.30
CA GLY A 271 23.10 -1.01 1.17
C GLY A 271 21.67 -1.46 0.89
N GLY A 272 21.40 -2.12 -0.23
CA GLY A 272 20.09 -2.67 -0.55
C GLY A 272 19.79 -4.00 0.14
N TRP A 273 18.59 -4.51 -0.10
CA TRP A 273 18.19 -5.89 0.17
C TRP A 273 17.68 -6.54 -1.12
N ASN A 274 17.65 -7.87 -1.14
CA ASN A 274 17.09 -8.67 -2.23
C ASN A 274 16.13 -9.72 -1.65
N PHE A 275 15.03 -10.04 -2.34
CA PHE A 275 14.11 -11.10 -1.92
C PHE A 275 14.81 -12.47 -1.86
N ASN A 276 15.79 -12.70 -2.74
CA ASN A 276 16.80 -13.74 -2.57
C ASN A 276 17.84 -13.31 -1.52
N HIS A 277 17.43 -13.34 -0.25
CA HIS A 277 18.23 -12.91 0.90
C HIS A 277 19.48 -13.77 1.14
N THR A 278 19.62 -14.96 0.53
CA THR A 278 20.82 -15.79 0.68
C THR A 278 22.03 -15.24 -0.08
N LEU A 279 21.81 -14.25 -0.97
CA LEU A 279 22.87 -13.46 -1.60
C LEU A 279 23.63 -12.57 -0.59
N ALA A 280 23.11 -12.35 0.62
CA ALA A 280 23.80 -11.60 1.66
C ALA A 280 25.08 -12.35 2.10
N PRO A 281 26.28 -11.73 2.07
CA PRO A 281 27.55 -12.40 2.40
C PRO A 281 27.63 -12.97 3.83
N SER A 282 26.80 -12.45 4.73
CA SER A 282 26.54 -12.99 6.08
C SER A 282 25.85 -14.36 6.05
N CYS A 283 24.81 -14.49 5.22
CA CYS A 283 23.92 -15.64 5.17
C CYS A 283 24.62 -16.92 4.69
N LYS A 284 25.53 -16.83 3.71
CA LYS A 284 26.32 -17.97 3.20
C LYS A 284 25.45 -19.19 2.83
N GLY A 285 24.22 -18.97 2.37
CA GLY A 285 23.25 -20.03 2.05
C GLY A 285 22.59 -20.73 3.26
N GLN A 286 22.80 -20.26 4.50
CA GLN A 286 22.30 -20.90 5.72
C GLN A 286 20.79 -20.72 5.94
N CYS A 287 20.16 -19.71 5.32
CA CYS A 287 18.71 -19.51 5.37
C CYS A 287 17.99 -20.18 4.20
N ARG A 288 16.83 -20.76 4.48
CA ARG A 288 15.94 -21.40 3.50
C ARG A 288 14.86 -20.43 3.03
N ASN A 289 14.22 -20.79 1.91
CA ASN A 289 13.07 -20.08 1.33
C ASN A 289 13.40 -18.64 0.86
N PRO A 290 14.43 -18.45 0.01
CA PRO A 290 14.64 -17.20 -0.71
C PRO A 290 13.44 -16.90 -1.62
N GLY A 291 13.16 -15.62 -1.85
CA GLY A 291 12.28 -15.20 -2.93
C GLY A 291 12.94 -15.39 -4.30
N THR A 292 12.13 -15.56 -5.33
CA THR A 292 12.54 -15.77 -6.72
C THR A 292 12.54 -14.49 -7.57
N GLU A 293 11.92 -13.39 -7.09
CA GLU A 293 11.96 -12.08 -7.76
C GLU A 293 13.27 -11.35 -7.44
N THR A 294 14.38 -11.75 -8.07
CA THR A 294 15.71 -11.16 -7.86
C THR A 294 15.85 -9.72 -8.34
N GLU A 295 14.97 -9.25 -9.23
CA GLU A 295 15.14 -7.95 -9.91
C GLU A 295 14.51 -6.77 -9.15
N ALA A 296 13.58 -7.04 -8.23
CA ALA A 296 12.81 -6.03 -7.49
C ALA A 296 13.56 -5.50 -6.24
N TRP A 297 14.80 -5.04 -6.44
CA TRP A 297 15.70 -4.55 -5.40
C TRP A 297 15.14 -3.36 -4.61
N ASN A 298 14.47 -2.42 -5.27
CA ASN A 298 13.87 -1.26 -4.61
C ASN A 298 12.73 -1.76 -3.70
N ALA A 299 11.82 -2.62 -4.17
CA ALA A 299 10.75 -3.19 -3.34
C ALA A 299 11.31 -3.95 -2.12
N ALA A 300 12.32 -4.80 -2.32
CA ALA A 300 12.97 -5.54 -1.24
C ALA A 300 13.63 -4.60 -0.21
N THR A 301 14.33 -3.56 -0.66
CA THR A 301 14.96 -2.55 0.20
C THR A 301 13.94 -1.71 0.96
N GLY A 302 12.88 -1.25 0.30
CA GLY A 302 11.80 -0.50 0.93
C GLY A 302 11.08 -1.31 2.01
N LEU A 303 10.72 -2.57 1.70
CA LEU A 303 10.12 -3.48 2.70
C LEU A 303 11.06 -3.78 3.87
N ALA A 304 12.37 -3.88 3.65
CA ALA A 304 13.32 -4.08 4.74
C ALA A 304 13.49 -2.83 5.63
N LEU A 305 13.36 -1.61 5.06
CA LEU A 305 13.46 -0.34 5.79
C LEU A 305 12.26 -0.03 6.68
N LEU A 306 11.04 -0.34 6.24
CA LEU A 306 9.81 0.02 6.97
C LEU A 306 9.74 -0.55 8.41
N PRO A 307 10.13 -1.82 8.70
CA PRO A 307 10.30 -2.32 10.07
C PRO A 307 11.22 -1.47 10.95
N PHE A 308 12.37 -1.03 10.44
CA PHE A 308 13.29 -0.18 11.21
C PHE A 308 12.63 1.15 11.55
N LEU A 309 12.01 1.82 10.57
CA LEU A 309 11.33 3.09 10.75
C LEU A 309 10.13 2.95 11.71
N GLY A 310 9.33 1.89 11.58
CA GLY A 310 8.23 1.57 12.51
C GLY A 310 8.72 1.38 13.95
N ALA A 311 9.88 0.74 14.13
CA ALA A 311 10.52 0.57 15.43
C ALA A 311 11.30 1.80 15.94
N GLY A 312 11.17 2.97 15.29
CA GLY A 312 11.86 4.21 15.68
C GLY A 312 13.36 4.26 15.36
N GLN A 313 13.87 3.31 14.56
CA GLN A 313 15.27 3.26 14.13
C GLN A 313 15.41 4.08 12.85
N THR A 314 16.24 5.11 12.87
CA THR A 314 16.47 6.02 11.74
C THR A 314 17.95 6.09 11.39
N HIS A 315 18.31 6.74 10.28
CA HIS A 315 19.71 7.03 9.96
C HIS A 315 20.36 8.05 10.91
N LYS A 316 19.59 8.73 11.77
CA LYS A 316 20.08 9.63 12.83
C LYS A 316 20.15 8.98 14.21
N GLU A 317 19.18 8.13 14.56
CA GLU A 317 18.95 7.62 15.93
C GLU A 317 18.61 6.13 16.00
N GLY A 318 18.88 5.50 17.15
CA GLY A 318 18.75 4.06 17.37
C GLY A 318 20.06 3.27 17.25
N LYS A 319 19.93 1.93 17.23
CA LYS A 319 21.03 0.96 17.08
C LYS A 319 21.41 0.76 15.61
N TYR A 320 20.41 0.72 14.72
CA TYR A 320 20.59 0.32 13.32
C TYR A 320 20.89 1.51 12.37
N LYS A 321 21.49 2.60 12.88
CA LYS A 321 21.67 3.86 12.13
C LYS A 321 22.33 3.66 10.76
N GLN A 322 23.44 2.93 10.73
CA GLN A 322 24.20 2.69 9.49
C GLN A 322 23.44 1.76 8.52
N THR A 323 22.72 0.77 9.05
CA THR A 323 21.84 -0.10 8.25
C THR A 323 20.76 0.72 7.53
N VAL A 324 20.05 1.59 8.28
CA VAL A 324 19.01 2.46 7.72
C VAL A 324 19.61 3.51 6.76
N ALA A 325 20.75 4.12 7.12
CA ALA A 325 21.44 5.09 6.26
C ALA A 325 21.82 4.49 4.91
N ARG A 326 22.44 3.30 4.88
CA ARG A 326 22.81 2.62 3.63
C ARG A 326 21.59 2.23 2.79
N GLY A 327 20.50 1.80 3.42
CA GLY A 327 19.25 1.48 2.72
C GLY A 327 18.59 2.70 2.07
N LEU A 328 18.52 3.83 2.80
CA LEU A 328 17.99 5.08 2.25
C LEU A 328 18.89 5.61 1.13
N MET A 329 20.22 5.53 1.27
CA MET A 329 21.16 5.90 0.21
C MET A 329 21.05 5.01 -1.03
N PHE A 330 20.77 3.70 -0.87
CA PHE A 330 20.46 2.80 -1.98
C PHE A 330 19.18 3.24 -2.71
N LEU A 331 18.09 3.54 -1.99
CA LEU A 331 16.86 4.04 -2.63
C LEU A 331 17.07 5.38 -3.33
N VAL A 332 17.83 6.31 -2.74
CA VAL A 332 18.11 7.61 -3.38
C VAL A 332 18.98 7.45 -4.63
N SER A 333 19.99 6.57 -4.63
CA SER A 333 20.84 6.34 -5.81
C SER A 333 20.16 5.56 -6.94
N ARG A 334 19.13 4.77 -6.62
CA ARG A 334 18.27 4.04 -7.59
C ARG A 334 17.17 4.91 -8.20
N MET A 335 16.99 6.15 -7.74
CA MET A 335 15.89 7.02 -8.14
C MET A 335 16.12 7.67 -9.51
N GLN A 336 15.34 7.27 -10.52
CA GLN A 336 15.41 7.83 -11.86
C GLN A 336 14.70 9.20 -11.89
N ARG A 337 15.41 10.27 -12.26
CA ARG A 337 14.86 11.63 -12.29
C ARG A 337 14.33 12.03 -13.66
N SER A 338 13.16 12.67 -13.66
CA SER A 338 12.56 13.27 -14.86
C SER A 338 11.71 14.49 -14.48
N PRO A 339 11.17 15.25 -15.45
CA PRO A 339 10.21 16.33 -15.18
C PRO A 339 8.91 15.87 -14.49
N GLN A 340 8.68 14.56 -14.39
CA GLN A 340 7.54 13.95 -13.70
C GLN A 340 7.85 13.58 -12.23
N GLY A 341 9.09 13.75 -11.77
CA GLY A 341 9.51 13.46 -10.40
C GLY A 341 10.70 12.50 -10.30
N GLY A 342 10.71 11.71 -9.24
CA GLY A 342 11.72 10.70 -8.93
C GLY A 342 11.09 9.32 -8.94
N SER A 343 11.27 8.59 -10.04
CA SER A 343 10.74 7.24 -10.17
C SER A 343 11.58 6.23 -9.40
N LEU A 344 10.89 5.32 -8.70
CA LEU A 344 11.44 4.10 -8.10
C LEU A 344 10.71 2.85 -8.62
N TYR A 345 10.02 3.00 -9.74
CA TYR A 345 9.45 1.91 -10.52
C TYR A 345 10.57 0.96 -10.99
N GLU A 346 10.30 -0.34 -10.98
CA GLU A 346 11.21 -1.38 -11.49
C GLU A 346 10.55 -2.24 -12.56
N GLY A 347 11.35 -2.93 -13.37
CA GLY A 347 10.84 -3.96 -14.29
C GLY A 347 10.29 -5.19 -13.57
N GLY A 348 10.08 -6.28 -14.33
CA GLY A 348 9.64 -7.56 -13.77
C GLY A 348 8.25 -7.46 -13.12
N ARG A 349 8.17 -7.80 -11.83
CA ARG A 349 6.97 -7.66 -10.99
C ARG A 349 7.02 -6.47 -10.02
N GLY A 350 8.16 -5.81 -9.87
CA GLY A 350 8.36 -4.70 -8.91
C GLY A 350 7.47 -3.49 -9.21
N ARG A 351 7.64 -2.88 -10.38
CA ARG A 351 6.72 -1.88 -10.97
C ARG A 351 6.30 -0.78 -9.99
N MET A 352 5.03 -0.34 -10.02
CA MET A 352 4.49 0.64 -9.07
C MET A 352 4.38 0.14 -7.62
N TYR A 353 4.52 -1.17 -7.32
CA TYR A 353 4.70 -1.62 -5.94
C TYR A 353 6.06 -1.17 -5.39
N SER A 354 7.16 -1.42 -6.13
CA SER A 354 8.50 -0.91 -5.78
C SER A 354 8.45 0.58 -5.49
N HIS A 355 7.81 1.35 -6.37
CA HIS A 355 7.72 2.80 -6.19
C HIS A 355 6.94 3.19 -4.92
N GLY A 356 5.73 2.67 -4.71
CA GLY A 356 4.89 3.03 -3.57
C GLY A 356 5.53 2.66 -2.23
N ILE A 357 6.07 1.44 -2.12
CA ILE A 357 6.77 0.94 -0.92
C ILE A 357 7.96 1.85 -0.58
N CYS A 358 8.78 2.21 -1.57
CA CYS A 358 9.93 3.07 -1.35
C CYS A 358 9.55 4.52 -1.04
N ALA A 359 8.47 5.02 -1.63
CA ALA A 359 7.95 6.35 -1.34
C ALA A 359 7.48 6.46 0.12
N ILE A 360 6.83 5.42 0.69
CA ILE A 360 6.55 5.36 2.14
C ILE A 360 7.86 5.48 2.93
N ALA A 361 8.85 4.62 2.66
CA ALA A 361 10.10 4.59 3.42
C ALA A 361 10.87 5.93 3.39
N LEU A 362 10.95 6.59 2.22
CA LEU A 362 11.57 7.92 2.09
C LEU A 362 10.77 9.01 2.81
N CYS A 363 9.44 9.01 2.65
CA CYS A 363 8.58 10.02 3.29
C CYS A 363 8.55 9.87 4.81
N GLU A 364 8.53 8.66 5.35
CA GLU A 364 8.57 8.40 6.79
C GLU A 364 9.94 8.73 7.39
N ALA A 365 11.04 8.33 6.74
CA ALA A 365 12.38 8.69 7.18
C ALA A 365 12.58 10.22 7.21
N TYR A 366 12.10 10.93 6.18
CA TYR A 366 12.07 12.39 6.19
C TYR A 366 11.13 12.95 7.28
N ALA A 367 9.93 12.40 7.46
CA ALA A 367 8.97 12.87 8.45
C ALA A 367 9.52 12.80 9.88
N MET A 368 10.18 11.67 10.22
CA MET A 368 10.73 11.38 11.55
C MET A 368 12.01 12.17 11.87
N THR A 369 12.82 12.51 10.86
CA THR A 369 14.16 13.11 11.09
C THR A 369 14.30 14.56 10.62
N LYS A 370 13.40 15.02 9.74
CA LYS A 370 13.47 16.29 8.99
C LYS A 370 14.82 16.53 8.29
N ASP A 371 15.51 15.45 7.91
CA ASP A 371 16.78 15.56 7.20
C ASP A 371 16.61 16.19 5.81
N ARG A 372 17.27 17.33 5.60
CA ARG A 372 17.26 18.08 4.33
C ARG A 372 17.70 17.23 3.14
N TYR A 373 18.58 16.24 3.33
CA TYR A 373 18.99 15.32 2.26
C TYR A 373 17.87 14.37 1.79
N LEU A 374 16.83 14.15 2.60
CA LEU A 374 15.69 13.30 2.25
C LEU A 374 14.48 14.07 1.73
N TYR A 375 14.36 15.38 2.04
CA TYR A 375 13.23 16.22 1.59
C TYR A 375 13.00 16.13 0.07
N GLU A 376 14.06 16.37 -0.70
CA GLU A 376 13.97 16.49 -2.15
C GLU A 376 13.72 15.14 -2.84
N PRO A 377 14.41 14.02 -2.49
CA PRO A 377 14.02 12.68 -2.95
C PRO A 377 12.60 12.27 -2.54
N ALA A 378 12.16 12.57 -1.32
CA ALA A 378 10.81 12.23 -0.87
C ALA A 378 9.74 13.01 -1.64
N GLN A 379 9.92 14.32 -1.84
CA GLN A 379 9.03 15.12 -2.69
C GLN A 379 9.04 14.64 -4.14
N ALA A 380 10.20 14.28 -4.68
CA ALA A 380 10.33 13.76 -6.04
C ALA A 380 9.56 12.43 -6.21
N ALA A 381 9.63 11.52 -5.23
CA ALA A 381 8.83 10.30 -5.23
C ALA A 381 7.32 10.60 -5.22
N VAL A 382 6.86 11.50 -4.35
CA VAL A 382 5.46 11.96 -4.29
C VAL A 382 4.99 12.54 -5.62
N ASN A 383 5.83 13.35 -6.28
CA ASN A 383 5.53 13.92 -7.59
C ASN A 383 5.32 12.81 -8.65
N PHE A 384 6.11 11.73 -8.60
CA PHE A 384 5.93 10.60 -9.52
C PHE A 384 4.65 9.80 -9.22
N ILE A 385 4.23 9.64 -7.96
CA ILE A 385 2.90 9.08 -7.63
C ILE A 385 1.79 9.93 -8.24
N VAL A 386 1.85 11.25 -8.07
CA VAL A 386 0.89 12.22 -8.62
C VAL A 386 0.83 12.13 -10.15
N TYR A 387 1.98 12.03 -10.82
CA TYR A 387 2.05 11.79 -12.26
C TYR A 387 1.47 10.42 -12.66
N ALA A 388 1.80 9.35 -11.93
CA ALA A 388 1.45 7.98 -12.28
C ALA A 388 -0.04 7.65 -12.09
N GLN A 389 -0.83 8.54 -11.49
CA GLN A 389 -2.27 8.36 -11.31
C GLN A 389 -3.00 8.24 -12.65
N ASP A 390 -4.00 7.34 -12.68
CA ASP A 390 -4.99 7.22 -13.76
C ASP A 390 -5.65 8.59 -14.01
N PRO A 391 -5.50 9.17 -15.22
CA PRO A 391 -6.02 10.48 -15.53
C PRO A 391 -7.56 10.52 -15.55
N VAL A 392 -8.24 9.39 -15.71
CA VAL A 392 -9.71 9.28 -15.80
C VAL A 392 -10.29 8.72 -14.50
N GLY A 393 -9.97 7.48 -14.14
CA GLY A 393 -10.54 6.75 -13.01
C GLY A 393 -9.90 7.04 -11.65
N GLY A 394 -8.76 7.73 -11.61
CA GLY A 394 -8.15 8.24 -10.38
C GLY A 394 -7.42 7.23 -9.48
N GLY A 395 -7.35 5.96 -9.87
CA GLY A 395 -6.57 4.95 -9.16
C GLY A 395 -5.11 4.87 -9.64
N TRP A 396 -4.42 3.82 -9.20
CA TRP A 396 -3.08 3.43 -9.67
C TRP A 396 -3.06 1.94 -9.95
N ARG A 397 -2.19 1.52 -10.86
CA ARG A 397 -1.97 0.10 -11.17
C ARG A 397 -0.50 -0.17 -11.47
N TYR A 398 -0.20 -1.33 -12.06
CA TYR A 398 1.16 -1.79 -12.32
C TYR A 398 1.97 -0.80 -13.14
N GLU A 399 1.40 -0.25 -14.22
CA GLU A 399 2.04 0.79 -15.03
C GLU A 399 1.58 2.19 -14.61
N PRO A 400 2.44 3.23 -14.71
CA PRO A 400 2.02 4.62 -14.63
C PRO A 400 0.88 4.93 -15.63
N ARG A 401 -0.09 5.75 -15.22
CA ARG A 401 -1.31 6.14 -15.97
C ARG A 401 -2.33 5.03 -16.25
N GLN A 402 -2.07 3.78 -15.85
CA GLN A 402 -2.99 2.65 -16.09
C GLN A 402 -4.26 2.73 -15.24
N LYS A 403 -5.42 2.31 -15.79
CA LYS A 403 -6.69 2.18 -15.02
C LYS A 403 -6.44 1.42 -13.73
N GLY A 404 -6.80 2.02 -12.61
CA GLY A 404 -6.39 1.57 -11.28
C GLY A 404 -6.88 0.17 -10.86
N ASP A 405 -6.20 -0.39 -9.86
CA ASP A 405 -6.71 -1.49 -9.04
C ASP A 405 -6.48 -1.23 -7.54
N THR A 406 -7.32 -1.82 -6.70
CA THR A 406 -7.29 -1.61 -5.24
C THR A 406 -5.96 -2.02 -4.61
N SER A 407 -5.20 -2.95 -5.20
CA SER A 407 -3.97 -3.48 -4.61
C SER A 407 -2.79 -2.51 -4.70
N VAL A 408 -2.61 -1.83 -5.83
CA VAL A 408 -1.54 -0.82 -5.97
C VAL A 408 -1.98 0.52 -5.35
N VAL A 409 -3.28 0.85 -5.41
CA VAL A 409 -3.89 2.03 -4.77
C VAL A 409 -3.56 2.10 -3.28
N GLY A 410 -3.61 0.98 -2.55
CA GLY A 410 -3.24 0.93 -1.13
C GLY A 410 -1.86 1.50 -0.84
N TRP A 411 -0.83 1.03 -1.55
CA TRP A 411 0.54 1.48 -1.36
C TRP A 411 0.75 2.95 -1.74
N GLN A 412 0.10 3.42 -2.81
CA GLN A 412 0.21 4.84 -3.19
C GLN A 412 -0.49 5.77 -2.19
N ILE A 413 -1.67 5.36 -1.67
CA ILE A 413 -2.39 6.15 -0.66
C ILE A 413 -1.63 6.17 0.67
N MET A 414 -1.01 5.08 1.09
CA MET A 414 -0.12 5.07 2.27
C MET A 414 1.11 5.97 2.05
N ALA A 415 1.74 5.93 0.87
CA ALA A 415 2.85 6.84 0.55
C ALA A 415 2.45 8.31 0.60
N LEU A 416 1.30 8.66 0.02
CA LEU A 416 0.75 10.01 0.08
C LEU A 416 0.35 10.41 1.52
N LYS A 417 -0.14 9.48 2.34
CA LYS A 417 -0.42 9.73 3.76
C LYS A 417 0.86 10.03 4.55
N SER A 418 1.92 9.25 4.36
CA SER A 418 3.22 9.50 5.01
C SER A 418 3.88 10.79 4.50
N ALA A 419 3.72 11.12 3.21
CA ALA A 419 4.12 12.40 2.65
C ALA A 419 3.38 13.60 3.26
N HIS A 420 2.06 13.47 3.49
CA HIS A 420 1.27 14.49 4.18
C HIS A 420 1.75 14.70 5.62
N LEU A 421 2.00 13.63 6.37
CA LEU A 421 2.60 13.70 7.72
C LEU A 421 4.03 14.28 7.71
N ALA A 422 4.73 14.21 6.57
CA ALA A 422 6.03 14.83 6.37
C ALA A 422 5.95 16.35 6.06
N TYR A 423 4.77 16.89 5.77
CA TYR A 423 4.49 18.22 5.17
C TYR A 423 5.01 18.39 3.74
N LEU A 424 5.03 17.30 2.96
CA LEU A 424 5.30 17.33 1.52
C LEU A 424 4.04 17.74 0.73
N GLN A 425 4.27 18.33 -0.45
CA GLN A 425 3.21 18.89 -1.29
C GLN A 425 2.50 17.79 -2.07
N ILE A 426 1.16 17.77 -1.98
CA ILE A 426 0.27 16.83 -2.65
C ILE A 426 -0.92 17.63 -3.22
N PRO A 427 -1.20 17.58 -4.53
CA PRO A 427 -2.37 18.26 -5.09
C PRO A 427 -3.68 17.65 -4.56
N PRO A 428 -4.63 18.44 -4.01
CA PRO A 428 -5.90 17.93 -3.50
C PRO A 428 -6.74 17.16 -4.54
N ILE A 429 -6.55 17.45 -5.84
CA ILE A 429 -7.18 16.71 -6.94
C ILE A 429 -6.75 15.23 -6.96
N THR A 430 -5.51 14.90 -6.58
CA THR A 430 -5.03 13.51 -6.48
C THR A 430 -5.77 12.75 -5.39
N VAL A 431 -5.99 13.40 -4.24
CA VAL A 431 -6.73 12.85 -3.09
C VAL A 431 -8.21 12.66 -3.44
N LYS A 432 -8.82 13.65 -4.10
CA LYS A 432 -10.20 13.55 -4.61
C LYS A 432 -10.36 12.40 -5.62
N LYS A 433 -9.43 12.26 -6.56
CA LYS A 433 -9.41 11.17 -7.55
C LYS A 433 -9.22 9.79 -6.91
N ALA A 434 -8.42 9.69 -5.86
CA ALA A 434 -8.26 8.46 -5.09
C ALA A 434 -9.58 8.02 -4.44
N SER A 435 -10.40 8.96 -3.92
CA SER A 435 -11.77 8.65 -3.48
C SER A 435 -12.64 8.17 -4.64
N GLN A 436 -12.63 8.87 -5.79
CA GLN A 436 -13.44 8.50 -6.96
C GLN A 436 -13.14 7.08 -7.46
N PHE A 437 -11.88 6.64 -7.40
CA PHE A 437 -11.52 5.25 -7.66
C PHE A 437 -12.20 4.29 -6.67
N LEU A 438 -12.07 4.54 -5.36
CA LEU A 438 -12.68 3.71 -4.32
C LEU A 438 -14.22 3.70 -4.43
N ASP A 439 -14.82 4.82 -4.84
CA ASP A 439 -16.25 4.94 -5.12
C ASP A 439 -16.70 4.02 -6.28
N SER A 440 -15.80 3.71 -7.23
CA SER A 440 -16.08 2.85 -8.39
C SER A 440 -15.88 1.35 -8.15
N VAL A 441 -15.13 0.95 -7.12
CA VAL A 441 -14.84 -0.47 -6.79
C VAL A 441 -15.46 -0.94 -5.46
N GLN A 442 -16.24 -0.09 -4.79
CA GLN A 442 -16.96 -0.45 -3.57
C GLN A 442 -18.21 -1.30 -3.85
N SER A 443 -18.63 -2.06 -2.84
CA SER A 443 -19.94 -2.71 -2.74
C SER A 443 -20.53 -2.51 -1.33
N ASN A 444 -21.74 -3.02 -1.08
CA ASN A 444 -22.42 -2.96 0.21
C ASN A 444 -22.47 -1.53 0.82
N SER A 445 -22.72 -0.54 -0.04
CA SER A 445 -22.70 0.89 0.26
C SER A 445 -21.45 1.33 1.02
N GLY A 446 -20.28 0.97 0.49
CA GLY A 446 -18.96 1.41 0.96
C GLY A 446 -18.32 0.55 2.05
N ALA A 447 -18.98 -0.51 2.50
CA ALA A 447 -18.47 -1.41 3.53
C ALA A 447 -17.51 -2.50 3.01
N ASN A 448 -17.54 -2.76 1.69
CA ASN A 448 -16.72 -3.78 1.05
C ASN A 448 -16.13 -3.24 -0.26
N TYR A 449 -15.01 -3.81 -0.71
CA TYR A 449 -14.31 -3.38 -1.94
C TYR A 449 -13.85 -4.56 -2.78
N GLY A 450 -13.96 -4.41 -4.11
CA GLY A 450 -13.43 -5.32 -5.11
C GLY A 450 -12.05 -4.88 -5.63
N TYR A 451 -11.63 -5.45 -6.75
CA TYR A 451 -10.25 -5.33 -7.25
C TYR A 451 -10.09 -4.25 -8.34
N THR A 452 -10.79 -4.40 -9.46
CA THR A 452 -10.88 -3.40 -10.56
C THR A 452 -12.30 -2.87 -10.78
N ASP A 453 -13.26 -3.49 -10.09
CA ASP A 453 -14.72 -3.39 -10.24
C ASP A 453 -15.36 -3.75 -8.88
N PRO A 454 -16.65 -3.45 -8.63
CA PRO A 454 -17.34 -3.72 -7.36
C PRO A 454 -17.22 -5.17 -6.86
N GLY A 455 -16.94 -5.34 -5.56
CA GLY A 455 -16.82 -6.67 -4.96
C GLY A 455 -16.60 -6.64 -3.44
N ALA A 456 -16.30 -7.81 -2.85
CA ALA A 456 -16.15 -8.00 -1.41
C ALA A 456 -14.99 -8.96 -1.05
N GLY A 457 -13.84 -8.83 -1.73
CA GLY A 457 -12.65 -9.60 -1.38
C GLY A 457 -12.09 -9.17 -0.01
N PRO A 458 -11.59 -10.08 0.85
CA PRO A 458 -11.07 -9.68 2.16
C PRO A 458 -9.88 -8.71 2.10
N ALA A 459 -8.88 -9.00 1.25
CA ALA A 459 -7.71 -8.13 1.06
C ALA A 459 -8.10 -6.77 0.49
N THR A 460 -8.91 -6.75 -0.57
CA THR A 460 -9.37 -5.51 -1.20
C THR A 460 -10.27 -4.68 -0.27
N THR A 461 -11.13 -5.33 0.53
CA THR A 461 -11.94 -4.65 1.56
C THR A 461 -11.06 -4.02 2.64
N ALA A 462 -10.04 -4.73 3.14
CA ALA A 462 -9.10 -4.18 4.11
C ALA A 462 -8.33 -2.96 3.56
N ILE A 463 -7.84 -3.05 2.33
CA ILE A 463 -7.15 -1.94 1.67
C ILE A 463 -8.11 -0.76 1.47
N GLY A 464 -9.30 -0.99 0.93
CA GLY A 464 -10.29 0.05 0.65
C GLY A 464 -10.70 0.80 1.92
N LEU A 465 -11.00 0.09 3.01
CA LEU A 465 -11.35 0.71 4.30
C LEU A 465 -10.18 1.48 4.92
N LEU A 466 -8.94 0.96 4.85
CA LEU A 466 -7.76 1.70 5.31
C LEU A 466 -7.57 3.00 4.51
N CYS A 467 -7.72 2.92 3.19
CA CYS A 467 -7.64 4.08 2.32
C CYS A 467 -8.73 5.11 2.67
N ARG A 468 -9.98 4.68 2.91
CA ARG A 468 -11.05 5.57 3.36
C ARG A 468 -10.75 6.26 4.69
N MET A 469 -10.21 5.53 5.68
CA MET A 469 -9.77 6.12 6.96
C MET A 469 -8.73 7.22 6.74
N MET A 470 -7.68 6.94 5.94
CA MET A 470 -6.64 7.92 5.61
C MET A 470 -7.19 9.13 4.84
N LEU A 471 -8.17 8.91 3.96
CA LEU A 471 -8.88 9.93 3.17
C LEU A 471 -10.00 10.67 3.95
N GLY A 472 -10.16 10.44 5.26
CA GLY A 472 -11.04 11.24 6.13
C GLY A 472 -12.40 10.64 6.49
N TRP A 473 -12.66 9.35 6.26
CA TRP A 473 -13.81 8.68 6.88
C TRP A 473 -13.61 8.59 8.39
N LYS A 474 -14.47 9.28 9.16
CA LYS A 474 -14.52 9.19 10.62
C LYS A 474 -15.14 7.86 11.10
N ARG A 475 -14.94 7.52 12.37
CA ARG A 475 -15.47 6.30 13.03
C ARG A 475 -16.99 6.17 12.89
N GLU A 476 -17.70 7.28 12.96
CA GLU A 476 -19.18 7.36 12.86
C GLU A 476 -19.71 7.09 11.45
N THR A 477 -18.84 6.90 10.44
CA THR A 477 -19.26 6.59 9.06
C THR A 477 -19.87 5.18 9.03
N PRO A 478 -21.18 4.99 8.79
CA PRO A 478 -21.81 3.66 8.97
C PRO A 478 -21.28 2.60 8.00
N ALA A 479 -20.72 3.02 6.86
CA ALA A 479 -20.02 2.14 5.93
C ALA A 479 -18.70 1.59 6.50
N LEU A 480 -17.96 2.42 7.24
CA LEU A 480 -16.72 2.02 7.90
C LEU A 480 -17.00 0.98 9.00
N GLU A 481 -17.94 1.28 9.89
CA GLU A 481 -18.35 0.39 10.98
C GLU A 481 -18.73 -1.03 10.48
N ARG A 482 -19.64 -1.12 9.49
CA ARG A 482 -20.03 -2.40 8.88
C ARG A 482 -18.84 -3.14 8.27
N GLY A 483 -17.94 -2.42 7.59
CA GLY A 483 -16.75 -3.00 6.96
C GLY A 483 -15.72 -3.53 7.98
N VAL A 484 -15.51 -2.78 9.06
CA VAL A 484 -14.61 -3.18 10.16
C VAL A 484 -15.17 -4.37 10.93
N GLN A 485 -16.47 -4.38 11.24
CA GLN A 485 -17.13 -5.53 11.86
C GLN A 485 -17.04 -6.78 10.96
N TRP A 486 -17.23 -6.61 9.65
CA TRP A 486 -17.07 -7.70 8.68
C TRP A 486 -15.64 -8.26 8.67
N LEU A 487 -14.61 -7.40 8.68
CA LEU A 487 -13.20 -7.82 8.78
C LEU A 487 -12.88 -8.53 10.10
N SER A 488 -13.33 -8.02 11.24
CA SER A 488 -13.14 -8.67 12.54
C SER A 488 -13.88 -10.02 12.63
N ASN A 489 -14.92 -10.22 11.82
CA ASN A 489 -15.62 -11.51 11.68
C ASN A 489 -14.90 -12.48 10.73
N GLN A 490 -14.13 -12.00 9.74
CA GLN A 490 -13.20 -12.85 8.98
C GLN A 490 -11.99 -13.28 9.84
N GLY A 491 -11.45 -12.35 10.63
CA GLY A 491 -10.29 -12.57 11.49
C GLY A 491 -8.96 -12.78 10.73
N PRO A 492 -7.86 -13.03 11.45
CA PRO A 492 -6.53 -13.26 10.86
C PRO A 492 -6.48 -14.51 9.97
N LYS A 493 -5.94 -14.37 8.75
CA LYS A 493 -5.58 -15.49 7.86
C LYS A 493 -4.15 -15.94 8.14
N ILE A 494 -3.94 -16.57 9.29
CA ILE A 494 -2.69 -17.21 9.69
C ILE A 494 -3.00 -18.54 10.40
N ASN A 495 -2.20 -19.56 10.11
CA ASN A 495 -2.18 -20.80 10.87
C ASN A 495 -1.21 -20.66 12.07
N PRO A 496 -1.65 -20.79 13.34
CA PRO A 496 -0.75 -20.73 14.50
C PRO A 496 0.30 -21.85 14.52
N GLY A 497 0.01 -22.99 13.86
CA GLY A 497 0.99 -24.06 13.62
C GLY A 497 2.03 -23.75 12.54
N GLY A 498 2.02 -22.54 11.96
CA GLY A 498 2.90 -22.13 10.87
C GLY A 498 2.48 -22.71 9.52
N GLY A 499 3.41 -22.74 8.57
CA GLY A 499 3.17 -23.23 7.22
C GLY A 499 2.46 -22.20 6.32
N THR A 500 1.25 -21.74 6.65
CA THR A 500 0.42 -20.90 5.76
C THR A 500 -0.08 -19.60 6.38
N ALA A 501 -0.05 -18.52 5.59
CA ALA A 501 -0.64 -17.22 5.92
C ALA A 501 -0.93 -16.38 4.67
N ASN A 502 -1.97 -15.54 4.70
CA ASN A 502 -2.13 -14.43 3.74
C ASN A 502 -1.64 -13.14 4.41
N MET A 503 -0.32 -12.95 4.43
CA MET A 503 0.33 -11.80 5.07
C MET A 503 -0.07 -10.46 4.45
N TYR A 504 -0.43 -10.44 3.17
CA TYR A 504 -0.91 -9.24 2.48
C TYR A 504 -2.24 -8.75 3.07
N TYR A 505 -3.23 -9.62 3.18
CA TYR A 505 -4.48 -9.32 3.87
C TYR A 505 -4.26 -9.00 5.34
N ASN A 506 -3.46 -9.80 6.06
CA ASN A 506 -3.23 -9.61 7.49
C ASN A 506 -2.66 -8.23 7.80
N TYR A 507 -1.72 -7.71 7.00
CA TYR A 507 -1.13 -6.38 7.18
C TYR A 507 -2.16 -5.25 7.06
N TYR A 508 -2.92 -5.21 5.97
CA TYR A 508 -3.96 -4.18 5.79
C TYR A 508 -5.09 -4.30 6.81
N ALA A 509 -5.54 -5.52 7.13
CA ALA A 509 -6.61 -5.73 8.11
C ALA A 509 -6.17 -5.43 9.55
N THR A 510 -4.91 -5.71 9.90
CA THR A 510 -4.31 -5.28 11.20
C THR A 510 -4.31 -3.76 11.29
N GLN A 511 -3.90 -3.03 10.24
CA GLN A 511 -3.93 -1.57 10.27
C GLN A 511 -5.36 -1.01 10.42
N VAL A 512 -6.34 -1.54 9.68
CA VAL A 512 -7.75 -1.12 9.82
C VAL A 512 -8.26 -1.32 11.24
N LEU A 513 -8.02 -2.50 11.84
CA LEU A 513 -8.48 -2.79 13.19
C LEU A 513 -7.68 -2.02 14.25
N ARG A 514 -6.38 -1.78 14.05
CA ARG A 514 -5.57 -0.91 14.90
C ARG A 514 -6.08 0.53 14.87
N HIS A 515 -6.54 1.05 13.73
CA HIS A 515 -7.16 2.38 13.66
C HIS A 515 -8.58 2.43 14.25
N TRP A 516 -9.24 1.29 14.45
CA TRP A 516 -10.57 1.23 15.08
C TRP A 516 -10.50 1.09 16.61
N GLU A 517 -9.51 0.36 17.12
CA GLU A 517 -9.32 0.07 18.55
C GLU A 517 -10.52 -0.65 19.23
N GLY A 518 -10.41 -0.89 20.54
CA GLY A 518 -11.43 -1.59 21.35
C GLY A 518 -11.56 -3.08 21.02
N GLU A 519 -12.67 -3.69 21.42
CA GLU A 519 -12.86 -5.16 21.41
C GLU A 519 -12.56 -5.83 20.05
N LEU A 520 -12.87 -5.16 18.93
CA LEU A 520 -12.59 -5.69 17.59
C LEU A 520 -11.10 -5.72 17.25
N TRP A 521 -10.32 -4.79 17.81
CA TRP A 521 -8.87 -4.80 17.79
C TRP A 521 -8.31 -5.86 18.73
N ASP A 522 -8.75 -5.90 19.99
CA ASP A 522 -8.17 -6.80 20.99
C ASP A 522 -8.34 -8.28 20.60
N LYS A 523 -9.54 -8.64 20.12
CA LYS A 523 -9.86 -9.95 19.52
C LYS A 523 -8.96 -10.32 18.34
N TRP A 524 -8.59 -9.34 17.51
CA TRP A 524 -7.70 -9.55 16.36
C TRP A 524 -6.24 -9.66 16.80
N ASN A 525 -5.78 -8.69 17.59
CA ASN A 525 -4.39 -8.50 17.97
C ASN A 525 -3.88 -9.69 18.77
N VAL A 526 -4.59 -10.15 19.80
CA VAL A 526 -4.19 -11.34 20.58
C VAL A 526 -3.91 -12.53 19.64
N ARG A 527 -4.85 -12.86 18.74
CA ARG A 527 -4.66 -13.96 17.80
C ARG A 527 -3.52 -13.71 16.80
N MET A 528 -3.38 -12.50 16.27
CA MET A 528 -2.36 -12.16 15.26
C MET A 528 -0.94 -12.14 15.88
N ARG A 529 -0.75 -11.38 16.96
CA ARG A 529 0.47 -11.24 17.74
C ARG A 529 0.99 -12.59 18.22
N ASP A 530 0.14 -13.39 18.88
CA ASP A 530 0.58 -14.64 19.48
C ASP A 530 0.88 -15.70 18.42
N SER A 531 0.14 -15.72 17.30
CA SER A 531 0.49 -16.55 16.14
C SER A 531 1.86 -16.18 15.54
N LEU A 532 2.22 -14.89 15.48
CA LEU A 532 3.54 -14.48 14.99
C LEU A 532 4.65 -14.84 15.99
N ILE A 533 4.47 -14.62 17.29
CA ILE A 533 5.44 -15.03 18.34
C ILE A 533 5.64 -16.55 18.35
N GLN A 534 4.58 -17.32 18.12
CA GLN A 534 4.63 -18.78 18.02
C GLN A 534 5.40 -19.24 16.76
N THR A 535 5.15 -18.61 15.61
CA THR A 535 5.68 -19.03 14.30
C THR A 535 7.02 -18.39 13.89
N GLN A 536 7.56 -17.46 14.67
CA GLN A 536 8.91 -16.92 14.44
C GLN A 536 9.95 -18.05 14.51
N ALA A 537 10.89 -18.08 13.58
CA ALA A 537 12.00 -19.02 13.60
C ALA A 537 12.97 -18.70 14.75
N LYS A 538 13.48 -19.75 15.42
CA LYS A 538 14.20 -19.66 16.71
C LYS A 538 15.58 -20.34 16.68
N GLN A 539 16.10 -20.65 15.50
CA GLN A 539 17.28 -21.50 15.31
C GLN A 539 18.15 -21.04 14.13
N GLY A 540 19.47 -21.14 14.30
CA GLY A 540 20.46 -20.83 13.26
C GLY A 540 20.37 -19.40 12.72
N HIS A 541 20.81 -19.22 11.47
CA HIS A 541 20.77 -17.94 10.76
C HIS A 541 19.32 -17.47 10.42
N GLU A 542 18.31 -18.30 10.70
CA GLU A 542 16.90 -17.94 10.55
C GLU A 542 16.28 -17.32 11.83
N ASP A 543 16.98 -17.30 12.97
CA ASP A 543 16.44 -16.73 14.22
C ASP A 543 15.94 -15.29 14.05
N GLY A 544 14.69 -15.04 14.44
CA GLY A 544 14.02 -13.75 14.27
C GLY A 544 13.20 -13.59 12.99
N SER A 545 13.35 -14.47 12.01
CA SER A 545 12.63 -14.40 10.73
C SER A 545 11.32 -15.19 10.71
N TRP A 546 10.48 -14.94 9.72
CA TRP A 546 9.30 -15.75 9.40
C TRP A 546 9.35 -16.23 7.95
N PHE A 547 8.78 -17.41 7.71
CA PHE A 547 8.39 -17.84 6.36
C PHE A 547 7.03 -18.55 6.43
N PHE A 548 6.17 -18.21 5.49
CA PHE A 548 4.88 -18.84 5.25
C PHE A 548 4.76 -19.10 3.74
N THR A 549 3.96 -20.07 3.33
CA THR A 549 3.46 -20.15 1.96
C THR A 549 2.08 -19.50 1.85
N GLY A 550 1.72 -19.04 0.65
CA GLY A 550 0.37 -18.52 0.41
C GLY A 550 0.23 -17.41 -0.62
N GLU A 551 -0.97 -16.85 -0.65
CA GLU A 551 -1.46 -15.88 -1.64
C GLU A 551 -0.59 -14.60 -1.73
N HIS A 552 -0.79 -13.84 -2.82
CA HIS A 552 -0.22 -12.50 -3.04
C HIS A 552 1.32 -12.40 -2.94
N GLY A 553 2.03 -13.33 -3.58
CA GLY A 553 3.47 -13.22 -3.80
C GLY A 553 4.34 -13.67 -2.62
N THR A 554 3.75 -14.26 -1.57
CA THR A 554 4.47 -14.78 -0.41
C THR A 554 5.56 -15.78 -0.83
N ASP A 555 5.27 -16.69 -1.75
CA ASP A 555 6.22 -17.68 -2.30
C ASP A 555 7.26 -17.08 -3.26
N VAL A 556 7.02 -15.86 -3.77
CA VAL A 556 7.86 -15.18 -4.79
C VAL A 556 8.80 -14.16 -4.15
N ALA A 557 8.38 -13.53 -3.05
CA ALA A 557 9.18 -12.58 -2.28
C ALA A 557 9.81 -13.22 -1.01
N GLY A 558 9.37 -14.44 -0.66
CA GLY A 558 10.03 -15.34 0.29
C GLY A 558 10.14 -14.82 1.73
N ARG A 559 11.14 -15.36 2.45
CA ARG A 559 11.40 -15.05 3.87
C ARG A 559 11.58 -13.56 4.17
N LEU A 560 12.18 -12.79 3.25
CA LEU A 560 12.38 -11.35 3.45
C LEU A 560 11.04 -10.62 3.57
N TYR A 561 10.13 -10.85 2.62
CA TYR A 561 8.77 -10.29 2.64
C TYR A 561 7.97 -10.78 3.84
N CYS A 562 7.99 -12.08 4.12
CA CYS A 562 7.32 -12.65 5.30
C CYS A 562 7.77 -11.97 6.59
N THR A 563 9.08 -11.76 6.75
CA THR A 563 9.69 -11.14 7.93
C THR A 563 9.36 -9.66 8.03
N ALA A 564 9.48 -8.90 6.93
CA ALA A 564 9.10 -7.49 6.90
C ALA A 564 7.63 -7.29 7.27
N MET A 565 6.72 -8.06 6.64
CA MET A 565 5.28 -7.95 6.88
C MET A 565 4.89 -8.37 8.30
N ALA A 566 5.50 -9.42 8.86
CA ALA A 566 5.30 -9.80 10.27
C ALA A 566 5.79 -8.71 11.24
N THR A 567 6.96 -8.11 10.97
CA THR A 567 7.55 -7.06 11.83
C THR A 567 6.82 -5.71 11.73
N MET A 568 5.97 -5.51 10.71
CA MET A 568 5.07 -4.36 10.61
C MET A 568 3.63 -4.63 11.11
N ILE A 569 3.34 -5.87 11.53
CA ILE A 569 2.06 -6.28 12.15
C ILE A 569 2.16 -6.30 13.68
N LEU A 570 3.37 -6.51 14.21
CA LEU A 570 3.74 -6.43 15.63
C LEU A 570 4.06 -4.99 16.08
#